data_AF-A0A1I6EGB3-F1
#
_entry.id   AF-A0A1I6EGB3-F1
#
_cell.length_a   1.000
_cell.length_b   1.000
_cell.length_c   1.000
_cell.angle_alpha   90.00
_cell.angle_beta   90.00
_cell.angle_gamma   90.00
#
_symmetry.space_group_name_H-M   'P 1'
#
loop_
_entity.id
_entity.type
_entity.pdbx_description
1 polymer ?
#
loop_
_entity_poly.entity_id
_entity_poly.type
_entity_poly.pdbx_seq_one_letter_code
_entity_poly.pdbx_strand_id
1 'polypeptide(L)'
;MSYKDEFEQASGWAAVDVSIRLNKKKQPFLDYLKNNNVATVIRYYASDMNDPKTLTPEEARFLSSRGFSLLPVFQDRSRSITHFSAATGENNAHSALKFALTVGQPLQAGSTIIFSVDEDYPVRDIDGPILDYFQAVQQTIGSSFAIGAYGSGAVLAKLLAEKLITVPWLSMSRGFHGTEPFFYNKQWALRQVPPEQEFTADDVRYGRSILRLPPHELGLFTVDDHGMGHVMGSRAESLMQTLAALTPFSQASATTNRVVATDGLRLRDKPDGVIIRDLTIGEQVEDEGESTHPGWRKVTVGEESGVVFGKYLRDPYGTQTERFIQAAIAEWLRFDKGKGNEREAPYYHYVREMWAAIGEPWDGRSRFDNGDEVPWSAAFISWVVRQAGEAYDNFRFAASHSVYVNNAIKARYTGRTDKPFWGYRINEVKPAPGDIIQKNWPEHHYSFSYAENHSDYNSHADIVVEVTPDVVRVLGGNVGDTVAFGIDVQEYELDKDGFIKPNQHIIAILKNRADALNLTSDIVKVSEHTHFK
;
A
#
# COMPACT_ATOMS: atom_id res chain seq x y z
N MET A 1 -12.87 28.12 -7.16
CA MET A 1 -14.25 27.98 -7.65
C MET A 1 -15.18 28.33 -6.47
N SER A 2 -16.51 28.33 -6.59
CA SER A 2 -17.35 28.53 -5.38
C SER A 2 -17.37 27.24 -4.53
N TYR A 3 -17.64 27.35 -3.22
CA TYR A 3 -17.82 26.16 -2.35
C TYR A 3 -18.86 25.19 -2.93
N LYS A 4 -19.94 25.73 -3.51
CA LYS A 4 -20.94 24.94 -4.21
C LYS A 4 -20.30 24.10 -5.33
N ASP A 5 -19.57 24.73 -6.23
CA ASP A 5 -19.01 24.06 -7.41
C ASP A 5 -17.95 23.02 -7.00
N GLU A 6 -17.10 23.34 -6.03
CA GLU A 6 -16.04 22.45 -5.55
C GLU A 6 -16.61 21.24 -4.81
N PHE A 7 -17.66 21.45 -4.01
CA PHE A 7 -18.33 20.37 -3.32
C PHE A 7 -19.19 19.54 -4.29
N GLU A 8 -19.84 20.11 -5.29
CA GLU A 8 -20.66 19.32 -6.22
C GLU A 8 -19.82 18.53 -7.23
N GLN A 9 -18.51 18.80 -7.35
CA GLN A 9 -17.61 18.04 -8.20
C GLN A 9 -17.65 16.53 -7.90
N ALA A 10 -18.11 15.76 -8.88
CA ALA A 10 -18.31 14.31 -8.80
C ALA A 10 -17.27 13.50 -9.60
N SER A 11 -16.31 14.15 -10.26
CA SER A 11 -15.25 13.46 -11.02
C SER A 11 -14.42 12.55 -10.10
N GLY A 12 -14.23 11.29 -10.49
CA GLY A 12 -13.48 10.33 -9.68
C GLY A 12 -14.27 9.68 -8.54
N TRP A 13 -15.62 9.69 -8.60
CA TRP A 13 -16.43 8.82 -7.76
C TRP A 13 -16.05 7.35 -8.00
N ALA A 14 -15.90 6.59 -6.92
CA ALA A 14 -15.39 5.22 -6.96
C ALA A 14 -16.21 4.25 -6.09
N ALA A 15 -17.23 4.78 -5.41
CA ALA A 15 -18.13 4.02 -4.56
C ALA A 15 -19.59 4.37 -4.80
N VAL A 16 -20.46 3.38 -4.61
CA VAL A 16 -21.91 3.57 -4.60
C VAL A 16 -22.57 2.99 -3.37
N ASP A 17 -23.52 3.70 -2.80
CA ASP A 17 -24.47 3.12 -1.85
C ASP A 17 -25.77 2.75 -2.58
N VAL A 18 -26.29 1.55 -2.30
CA VAL A 18 -27.47 1.01 -2.99
C VAL A 18 -28.38 0.37 -1.95
N SER A 19 -29.69 0.66 -2.01
CA SER A 19 -30.70 0.21 -1.04
C SER A 19 -31.49 -1.03 -1.49
N ILE A 20 -31.04 -1.70 -2.55
CA ILE A 20 -31.60 -2.97 -3.04
C ILE A 20 -30.50 -4.01 -3.20
N ARG A 21 -30.85 -5.29 -3.12
CA ARG A 21 -29.90 -6.39 -3.36
C ARG A 21 -29.47 -6.45 -4.81
N LEU A 22 -28.16 -6.52 -5.03
CA LEU A 22 -27.53 -6.72 -6.33
C LEU A 22 -27.32 -8.21 -6.56
N ASN A 23 -27.83 -8.71 -7.68
CA ASN A 23 -27.72 -10.11 -8.08
C ASN A 23 -27.54 -10.20 -9.61
N LYS A 24 -27.53 -11.41 -10.16
CA LYS A 24 -27.36 -11.64 -11.61
C LYS A 24 -28.33 -10.84 -12.49
N LYS A 25 -29.55 -10.53 -12.00
CA LYS A 25 -30.53 -9.71 -12.76
C LYS A 25 -30.14 -8.24 -12.86
N LYS A 26 -29.21 -7.77 -12.02
CA LYS A 26 -28.67 -6.39 -12.02
C LYS A 26 -27.30 -6.32 -12.69
N GLN A 27 -26.95 -7.30 -13.52
CA GLN A 27 -25.69 -7.31 -14.27
C GLN A 27 -25.47 -6.04 -15.10
N PRO A 28 -26.48 -5.48 -15.81
CA PRO A 28 -26.29 -4.23 -16.56
C PRO A 28 -25.84 -3.06 -15.67
N PHE A 29 -26.39 -2.95 -14.45
CA PHE A 29 -25.95 -1.95 -13.48
C PHE A 29 -24.51 -2.19 -13.03
N LEU A 30 -24.13 -3.43 -12.74
CA LEU A 30 -22.74 -3.77 -12.38
C LEU A 30 -21.74 -3.44 -13.51
N ASP A 31 -22.11 -3.71 -14.76
CA ASP A 31 -21.28 -3.37 -15.91
C ASP A 31 -21.15 -1.85 -16.07
N TYR A 32 -22.24 -1.11 -15.83
CA TYR A 32 -22.21 0.35 -15.78
C TYR A 32 -21.25 0.86 -14.68
N LEU A 33 -21.27 0.28 -13.48
CA LEU A 33 -20.32 0.64 -12.41
C LEU A 33 -18.87 0.43 -12.85
N LYS A 34 -18.55 -0.72 -13.45
CA LYS A 34 -17.19 -1.03 -13.94
C LYS A 34 -16.73 -0.07 -15.04
N ASN A 35 -17.60 0.24 -15.99
CA ASN A 35 -17.30 1.17 -17.08
C ASN A 35 -17.05 2.60 -16.58
N ASN A 36 -17.51 2.94 -15.36
CA ASN A 36 -17.24 4.21 -14.70
C ASN A 36 -16.12 4.10 -13.64
N ASN A 37 -15.32 3.03 -13.64
CA ASN A 37 -14.22 2.79 -12.71
C ASN A 37 -14.64 2.74 -11.23
N VAL A 38 -15.85 2.27 -10.96
CA VAL A 38 -16.37 2.08 -9.60
C VAL A 38 -16.02 0.67 -9.13
N ALA A 39 -15.35 0.59 -7.99
CA ALA A 39 -14.88 -0.68 -7.43
C ALA A 39 -15.41 -0.95 -6.01
N THR A 40 -16.16 -0.03 -5.42
CA THR A 40 -16.70 -0.17 -4.06
C THR A 40 -18.23 -0.09 -4.05
N VAL A 41 -18.85 -1.04 -3.36
CA VAL A 41 -20.29 -1.05 -3.12
C VAL A 41 -20.54 -0.96 -1.61
N ILE A 42 -21.21 0.11 -1.20
CA ILE A 42 -21.66 0.37 0.16
C ILE A 42 -23.04 -0.30 0.32
N ARG A 43 -23.15 -1.25 1.25
CA ARG A 43 -24.36 -2.04 1.47
C ARG A 43 -24.81 -2.00 2.92
N TYR A 44 -26.09 -2.24 3.15
CA TYR A 44 -26.70 -1.96 4.44
C TYR A 44 -26.65 -3.14 5.40
N TYR A 45 -26.32 -2.84 6.65
CA TYR A 45 -26.71 -3.61 7.84
C TYR A 45 -27.88 -2.91 8.53
N ALA A 46 -28.63 -3.66 9.34
CA ALA A 46 -29.84 -3.21 10.02
C ALA A 46 -30.06 -4.04 11.29
N SER A 47 -31.14 -3.80 12.03
CA SER A 47 -31.58 -4.73 13.08
C SER A 47 -32.28 -5.98 12.52
N ASP A 48 -32.92 -5.87 11.35
CA ASP A 48 -33.58 -6.99 10.68
C ASP A 48 -32.78 -7.51 9.47
N MET A 49 -32.27 -8.74 9.59
CA MET A 49 -31.53 -9.43 8.51
C MET A 49 -32.40 -9.82 7.31
N ASN A 50 -33.73 -9.79 7.47
CA ASN A 50 -34.65 -10.10 6.38
C ASN A 50 -35.00 -8.87 5.55
N ASP A 51 -34.63 -7.67 5.99
CA ASP A 51 -34.91 -6.44 5.26
C ASP A 51 -34.29 -6.54 3.84
N PRO A 52 -35.07 -6.33 2.77
CA PRO A 52 -34.58 -6.41 1.39
C PRO A 52 -33.49 -5.38 1.06
N LYS A 53 -33.27 -4.37 1.90
CA LYS A 53 -32.18 -3.39 1.82
C LYS A 53 -30.84 -3.99 2.21
N THR A 54 -30.84 -5.00 3.08
CA THR A 54 -29.62 -5.48 3.74
C THR A 54 -28.80 -6.43 2.89
N LEU A 55 -27.48 -6.41 3.13
CA LEU A 55 -26.49 -7.30 2.51
C LEU A 55 -26.68 -8.73 2.98
N THR A 56 -26.72 -9.68 2.04
CA THR A 56 -26.72 -11.11 2.36
C THR A 56 -25.34 -11.74 2.08
N PRO A 57 -25.03 -12.90 2.68
CA PRO A 57 -23.78 -13.62 2.37
C PRO A 57 -23.66 -13.97 0.89
N GLU A 58 -24.77 -14.36 0.24
CA GLU A 58 -24.80 -14.67 -1.19
C GLU A 58 -24.53 -13.44 -2.05
N GLU A 59 -25.08 -12.29 -1.68
CA GLU A 59 -24.83 -11.02 -2.36
C GLU A 59 -23.36 -10.59 -2.17
N ALA A 60 -22.81 -10.71 -0.96
CA ALA A 60 -21.42 -10.35 -0.68
C ALA A 60 -20.45 -11.16 -1.54
N ARG A 61 -20.59 -12.49 -1.56
CA ARG A 61 -19.81 -13.38 -2.45
C ARG A 61 -20.02 -13.04 -3.91
N PHE A 62 -21.27 -12.80 -4.32
CA PHE A 62 -21.58 -12.44 -5.70
C PHE A 62 -20.89 -11.14 -6.13
N LEU A 63 -20.96 -10.08 -5.32
CA LEU A 63 -20.32 -8.80 -5.63
C LEU A 63 -18.79 -8.92 -5.64
N SER A 64 -18.21 -9.61 -4.67
CA SER A 64 -16.77 -9.87 -4.62
C SER A 64 -16.26 -10.71 -5.79
N SER A 65 -17.00 -11.75 -6.22
CA SER A 65 -16.67 -12.52 -7.44
C SER A 65 -16.70 -11.68 -8.73
N ARG A 66 -17.35 -10.50 -8.68
CA ARG A 66 -17.38 -9.52 -9.78
C ARG A 66 -16.33 -8.44 -9.63
N GLY A 67 -15.43 -8.52 -8.64
CA GLY A 67 -14.35 -7.57 -8.42
C GLY A 67 -14.76 -6.33 -7.63
N PHE A 68 -15.92 -6.34 -6.96
CA PHE A 68 -16.33 -5.25 -6.08
C PHE A 68 -15.90 -5.51 -4.64
N SER A 69 -15.35 -4.47 -4.03
CA SER A 69 -15.11 -4.39 -2.59
C SER A 69 -16.34 -3.86 -1.86
N LEU A 70 -16.49 -4.25 -0.60
CA LEU A 70 -17.65 -3.98 0.24
C LEU A 70 -17.29 -3.04 1.38
N LEU A 71 -18.22 -2.12 1.69
CA LEU A 71 -18.18 -1.29 2.89
C LEU A 71 -19.59 -1.24 3.52
N PRO A 72 -19.79 -1.84 4.70
CA PRO A 72 -21.12 -1.87 5.30
C PRO A 72 -21.45 -0.57 6.00
N VAL A 73 -22.72 -0.16 5.88
CA VAL A 73 -23.33 0.93 6.65
C VAL A 73 -24.54 0.41 7.42
N PHE A 74 -24.52 0.60 8.73
CA PHE A 74 -25.66 0.31 9.60
C PHE A 74 -26.68 1.47 9.55
N GLN A 75 -27.90 1.16 9.16
CA GLN A 75 -29.01 2.12 9.15
C GLN A 75 -30.38 1.43 9.24
N ASP A 76 -31.01 1.52 10.41
CA ASP A 76 -32.47 1.33 10.57
C ASP A 76 -33.20 2.66 10.38
N ARG A 77 -33.12 3.51 11.41
CA ARG A 77 -33.66 4.86 11.44
C ARG A 77 -32.59 5.77 12.00
N SER A 78 -32.26 6.83 11.27
CA SER A 78 -31.21 7.79 11.69
C SER A 78 -31.60 9.25 11.47
N ARG A 79 -32.90 9.50 11.25
CA ARG A 79 -33.47 10.81 10.89
C ARG A 79 -34.30 11.50 11.97
N SER A 80 -34.15 11.07 13.22
CA SER A 80 -34.75 11.71 14.39
C SER A 80 -33.80 11.55 15.57
N ILE A 81 -33.69 12.56 16.42
CA ILE A 81 -32.84 12.53 17.60
C ILE A 81 -33.23 11.39 18.56
N THR A 82 -34.52 11.00 18.57
CA THR A 82 -35.03 9.89 19.39
C THR A 82 -34.52 8.52 18.97
N HIS A 83 -33.84 8.41 17.83
CA HIS A 83 -33.16 7.19 17.40
C HIS A 83 -31.77 7.03 18.01
N PHE A 84 -31.28 8.04 18.74
CA PHE A 84 -29.95 8.02 19.35
C PHE A 84 -30.06 7.99 20.87
N SER A 85 -29.41 7.01 21.46
CA SER A 85 -29.18 6.85 22.89
C SER A 85 -28.14 5.76 23.09
N ALA A 86 -27.51 5.67 24.27
CA ALA A 86 -26.58 4.59 24.58
C ALA A 86 -27.22 3.19 24.35
N ALA A 87 -28.45 2.98 24.84
CA ALA A 87 -29.15 1.71 24.67
C ALA A 87 -29.42 1.36 23.20
N THR A 88 -29.71 2.35 22.36
CA THR A 88 -29.89 2.12 20.92
C THR A 88 -28.55 1.83 20.25
N GLY A 89 -27.47 2.50 20.67
CA GLY A 89 -26.10 2.27 20.17
C GLY A 89 -25.62 0.86 20.44
N GLU A 90 -25.80 0.36 21.67
CA GLU A 90 -25.45 -1.00 22.06
C GLU A 90 -26.22 -2.05 21.23
N ASN A 91 -27.55 -1.90 21.09
CA ASN A 91 -28.38 -2.83 20.31
C ASN A 91 -28.00 -2.85 18.82
N ASN A 92 -27.75 -1.68 18.24
CA ASN A 92 -27.34 -1.54 16.85
C ASN A 92 -25.95 -2.15 16.62
N ALA A 93 -25.02 -1.93 17.55
CA ALA A 93 -23.68 -2.52 17.49
C ALA A 93 -23.73 -4.05 17.57
N HIS A 94 -24.53 -4.63 18.47
CA HIS A 94 -24.72 -6.08 18.53
C HIS A 94 -25.29 -6.64 17.22
N SER A 95 -26.26 -5.95 16.62
CA SER A 95 -26.83 -6.34 15.33
C SER A 95 -25.80 -6.23 14.20
N ALA A 96 -24.99 -5.16 14.18
CA ALA A 96 -23.90 -5.00 13.22
C ALA A 96 -22.85 -6.10 13.34
N LEU A 97 -22.45 -6.49 14.56
CA LEU A 97 -21.54 -7.61 14.80
C LEU A 97 -22.12 -8.94 14.26
N LYS A 98 -23.40 -9.20 14.51
CA LYS A 98 -24.09 -10.39 13.97
C LYS A 98 -24.08 -10.41 12.45
N PHE A 99 -24.34 -9.27 11.80
CA PHE A 99 -24.26 -9.13 10.35
C PHE A 99 -22.85 -9.39 9.84
N ALA A 100 -21.85 -8.73 10.43
CA ALA A 100 -20.46 -8.86 10.04
C ALA A 100 -20.00 -10.33 10.09
N LEU A 101 -20.32 -11.04 11.18
CA LEU A 101 -20.06 -12.47 11.31
C LEU A 101 -20.78 -13.31 10.23
N THR A 102 -22.04 -12.98 9.93
CA THR A 102 -22.85 -13.76 8.98
C THR A 102 -22.40 -13.58 7.54
N VAL A 103 -22.01 -12.36 7.17
CA VAL A 103 -21.55 -12.00 5.82
C VAL A 103 -20.10 -12.46 5.57
N GLY A 104 -19.37 -12.82 6.62
CA GLY A 104 -17.95 -13.17 6.52
C GLY A 104 -17.02 -11.97 6.55
N GLN A 105 -17.46 -10.83 7.09
CA GLN A 105 -16.62 -9.64 7.21
C GLN A 105 -15.40 -9.90 8.12
N PRO A 106 -14.18 -9.49 7.72
CA PRO A 106 -12.95 -9.80 8.46
C PRO A 106 -12.90 -9.19 9.87
N LEU A 107 -12.94 -10.04 10.89
CA LEU A 107 -12.76 -9.65 12.29
C LEU A 107 -11.31 -9.30 12.59
N GLN A 108 -11.08 -8.24 13.38
CA GLN A 108 -9.76 -7.82 13.89
C GLN A 108 -8.69 -7.57 12.81
N ALA A 109 -9.11 -7.45 11.55
CA ALA A 109 -8.23 -7.22 10.41
C ALA A 109 -8.29 -5.76 9.89
N GLY A 110 -8.95 -4.87 10.64
CA GLY A 110 -9.13 -3.46 10.27
C GLY A 110 -10.28 -3.20 9.31
N SER A 111 -11.22 -4.15 9.11
CA SER A 111 -12.42 -3.87 8.32
C SER A 111 -13.39 -2.92 9.05
N THR A 112 -14.14 -2.13 8.30
CA THR A 112 -14.92 -1.00 8.85
C THR A 112 -16.43 -1.28 8.84
N ILE A 113 -17.15 -0.78 9.85
CA ILE A 113 -18.60 -0.61 9.84
C ILE A 113 -18.95 0.87 10.03
N ILE A 114 -19.70 1.45 9.11
CA ILE A 114 -20.19 2.83 9.21
C ILE A 114 -21.53 2.87 9.96
N PHE A 115 -21.74 3.81 10.88
CA PHE A 115 -23.05 4.07 11.51
C PHE A 115 -23.61 5.41 11.05
N SER A 116 -24.88 5.43 10.64
CA SER A 116 -25.49 6.63 10.02
C SER A 116 -26.12 7.60 11.02
N VAL A 117 -25.87 8.90 10.80
CA VAL A 117 -26.58 10.05 11.36
C VAL A 117 -27.08 10.87 10.17
N ASP A 118 -28.30 10.58 9.72
CA ASP A 118 -28.81 11.00 8.39
C ASP A 118 -29.70 12.24 8.44
N GLU A 119 -29.38 13.17 9.34
CA GLU A 119 -30.00 14.50 9.47
C GLU A 119 -28.97 15.48 10.06
N ASP A 120 -29.31 16.76 10.02
CA ASP A 120 -28.53 17.81 10.65
C ASP A 120 -29.02 18.10 12.08
N TYR A 121 -28.10 18.05 13.04
CA TYR A 121 -28.42 18.20 14.46
C TYR A 121 -27.65 19.37 15.09
N PRO A 122 -28.26 20.10 16.04
CA PRO A 122 -27.56 21.14 16.78
C PRO A 122 -26.53 20.54 17.75
N VAL A 123 -25.55 21.35 18.16
CA VAL A 123 -24.46 20.94 19.06
C VAL A 123 -24.94 20.20 20.31
N ARG A 124 -26.05 20.64 20.94
CA ARG A 124 -26.62 19.95 22.12
C ARG A 124 -26.96 18.48 21.85
N ASP A 125 -27.52 18.20 20.69
CA ASP A 125 -27.98 16.86 20.33
C ASP A 125 -26.78 16.00 19.87
N ILE A 126 -25.76 16.64 19.27
CA ILE A 126 -24.46 16.02 18.94
C ILE A 126 -23.69 15.63 20.21
N ASP A 127 -23.55 16.55 21.16
CA ASP A 127 -22.80 16.37 22.43
C ASP A 127 -23.55 15.50 23.45
N GLY A 128 -24.83 15.23 23.23
CA GLY A 128 -25.66 14.40 24.08
C GLY A 128 -26.02 13.07 23.42
N PRO A 129 -27.28 12.86 22.98
CA PRO A 129 -27.75 11.53 22.55
C PRO A 129 -26.92 10.87 21.44
N ILE A 130 -26.35 11.64 20.50
CA ILE A 130 -25.50 11.10 19.42
C ILE A 130 -24.15 10.67 19.98
N LEU A 131 -23.52 11.47 20.85
CA LEU A 131 -22.28 11.09 21.51
C LEU A 131 -22.45 9.84 22.36
N ASP A 132 -23.52 9.78 23.17
CA ASP A 132 -23.87 8.62 24.00
C ASP A 132 -24.05 7.35 23.15
N TYR A 133 -24.71 7.49 21.99
CA TYR A 133 -24.88 6.41 21.02
C TYR A 133 -23.54 5.89 20.51
N PHE A 134 -22.64 6.76 20.06
CA PHE A 134 -21.34 6.34 19.51
C PHE A 134 -20.37 5.81 20.56
N GLN A 135 -20.44 6.31 21.79
CA GLN A 135 -19.71 5.73 22.92
C GLN A 135 -20.15 4.28 23.19
N ALA A 136 -21.46 4.02 23.21
CA ALA A 136 -21.99 2.67 23.36
C ALA A 136 -21.58 1.77 22.17
N VAL A 137 -21.68 2.28 20.93
CA VAL A 137 -21.20 1.55 19.74
C VAL A 137 -19.73 1.16 19.86
N GLN A 138 -18.85 2.09 20.27
CA GLN A 138 -17.43 1.81 20.45
C GLN A 138 -17.19 0.79 21.56
N GLN A 139 -17.87 0.91 22.69
CA GLN A 139 -17.75 -0.04 23.80
C GLN A 139 -18.18 -1.46 23.40
N THR A 140 -19.27 -1.59 22.64
CA THR A 140 -19.81 -2.88 22.20
C THR A 140 -18.98 -3.53 21.08
N ILE A 141 -18.50 -2.75 20.10
CA ILE A 141 -17.66 -3.27 19.00
C ILE A 141 -16.24 -3.60 19.49
N GLY A 142 -15.71 -2.78 20.39
CA GLY A 142 -14.33 -2.87 20.86
C GLY A 142 -13.33 -2.75 19.70
N SER A 143 -12.33 -3.61 19.68
CA SER A 143 -11.31 -3.67 18.62
C SER A 143 -11.67 -4.60 17.46
N SER A 144 -12.90 -5.13 17.42
CA SER A 144 -13.31 -6.13 16.42
C SER A 144 -13.35 -5.54 15.00
N PHE A 145 -13.74 -4.26 14.89
CA PHE A 145 -13.88 -3.53 13.63
C PHE A 145 -13.47 -2.07 13.81
N ALA A 146 -12.99 -1.46 12.73
CA ALA A 146 -12.93 0.00 12.66
C ALA A 146 -14.36 0.57 12.60
N ILE A 147 -14.55 1.74 13.21
CA ILE A 147 -15.86 2.39 13.31
C ILE A 147 -15.83 3.64 12.46
N GLY A 148 -16.81 3.79 11.59
CA GLY A 148 -17.03 5.04 10.87
C GLY A 148 -18.40 5.64 11.15
N ALA A 149 -18.61 6.86 10.68
CA ALA A 149 -19.90 7.53 10.73
C ALA A 149 -20.25 8.18 9.40
N TYR A 150 -21.53 8.18 9.05
CA TYR A 150 -22.08 9.01 7.99
C TYR A 150 -22.85 10.19 8.60
N GLY A 151 -22.62 11.43 8.16
CA GLY A 151 -23.38 12.58 8.67
C GLY A 151 -22.83 13.96 8.28
N SER A 152 -23.26 14.99 9.03
CA SER A 152 -22.80 16.38 8.85
C SER A 152 -21.35 16.57 9.29
N GLY A 153 -20.69 17.62 8.78
CA GLY A 153 -19.31 17.92 9.18
C GLY A 153 -19.16 18.17 10.69
N ALA A 154 -20.17 18.74 11.36
CA ALA A 154 -20.17 18.95 12.80
C ALA A 154 -20.22 17.62 13.59
N VAL A 155 -21.07 16.68 13.18
CA VAL A 155 -21.13 15.33 13.77
C VAL A 155 -19.78 14.63 13.60
N LEU A 156 -19.25 14.60 12.37
CA LEU A 156 -18.01 13.90 12.06
C LEU A 156 -16.80 14.52 12.79
N ALA A 157 -16.72 15.84 12.86
CA ALA A 157 -15.67 16.53 13.61
C ALA A 157 -15.71 16.19 15.10
N LYS A 158 -16.89 16.17 15.72
CA LYS A 158 -17.04 15.79 17.13
C LYS A 158 -16.59 14.35 17.36
N LEU A 159 -17.10 13.40 16.57
CA LEU A 159 -16.79 11.98 16.75
C LEU A 159 -15.31 11.66 16.52
N LEU A 160 -14.64 12.34 15.59
CA LEU A 160 -13.19 12.25 15.41
C LEU A 160 -12.42 12.83 16.59
N ALA A 161 -12.83 13.99 17.11
CA ALA A 161 -12.18 14.63 18.25
C ALA A 161 -12.25 13.76 19.52
N GLU A 162 -13.38 13.09 19.72
CA GLU A 162 -13.60 12.12 20.81
C GLU A 162 -12.97 10.74 20.52
N LYS A 163 -12.34 10.56 19.35
CA LYS A 163 -11.72 9.31 18.90
C LYS A 163 -12.68 8.11 18.88
N LEU A 164 -13.95 8.37 18.60
CA LEU A 164 -15.01 7.35 18.51
C LEU A 164 -15.08 6.69 17.14
N ILE A 165 -14.58 7.38 16.11
CA ILE A 165 -14.55 6.90 14.72
C ILE A 165 -13.18 7.13 14.08
N THR A 166 -12.89 6.38 13.03
CA THR A 166 -11.72 6.55 12.16
C THR A 166 -12.09 6.78 10.70
N VAL A 167 -13.31 6.41 10.27
CA VAL A 167 -13.77 6.54 8.88
C VAL A 167 -14.97 7.50 8.76
N PRO A 168 -14.73 8.80 8.54
CA PRO A 168 -15.79 9.79 8.35
C PRO A 168 -16.33 9.82 6.92
N TRP A 169 -17.61 9.51 6.73
CA TRP A 169 -18.34 9.63 5.46
C TRP A 169 -19.22 10.89 5.45
N LEU A 170 -18.78 11.93 4.75
CA LEU A 170 -19.47 13.22 4.71
C LEU A 170 -20.72 13.14 3.83
N SER A 171 -21.87 13.57 4.36
CA SER A 171 -23.13 13.66 3.65
C SER A 171 -23.05 14.62 2.44
N MET A 172 -23.93 14.42 1.46
CA MET A 172 -24.04 15.30 0.28
C MET A 172 -24.61 16.70 0.58
N SER A 173 -25.12 16.92 1.80
CA SER A 173 -25.79 18.17 2.17
C SER A 173 -24.81 19.30 2.49
N ARG A 174 -24.55 20.18 1.51
CA ARG A 174 -23.69 21.37 1.68
C ARG A 174 -24.10 22.31 2.81
N GLY A 175 -25.39 22.35 3.13
CA GLY A 175 -25.97 23.23 4.14
C GLY A 175 -25.97 22.67 5.56
N PHE A 176 -25.55 21.42 5.76
CA PHE A 176 -25.49 20.85 7.11
C PHE A 176 -24.36 21.49 7.93
N HIS A 177 -24.56 21.59 9.24
CA HIS A 177 -23.60 22.23 10.14
C HIS A 177 -22.19 21.64 9.98
N GLY A 178 -21.19 22.51 9.89
CA GLY A 178 -19.78 22.14 9.80
C GLY A 178 -19.33 21.49 8.49
N THR A 179 -20.21 21.32 7.50
CA THR A 179 -19.87 20.61 6.24
C THR A 179 -18.78 21.32 5.44
N GLU A 180 -18.89 22.63 5.25
CA GLU A 180 -17.91 23.43 4.50
C GLU A 180 -16.50 23.38 5.12
N PRO A 181 -16.28 23.68 6.41
CA PRO A 181 -14.95 23.58 7.01
C PRO A 181 -14.43 22.13 7.03
N PHE A 182 -15.29 21.14 7.27
CA PHE A 182 -14.88 19.73 7.26
C PHE A 182 -14.42 19.24 5.88
N PHE A 183 -15.10 19.72 4.83
CA PHE A 183 -14.73 19.48 3.43
C PHE A 183 -13.35 20.07 3.10
N TYR A 184 -13.14 21.36 3.40
CA TYR A 184 -11.90 22.07 3.09
C TYR A 184 -10.71 21.59 3.90
N ASN A 185 -10.92 21.19 5.15
CA ASN A 185 -9.88 20.60 5.99
C ASN A 185 -9.51 19.17 5.57
N LYS A 186 -10.17 18.61 4.54
CA LYS A 186 -9.93 17.26 4.02
C LYS A 186 -10.01 16.18 5.11
N GLN A 187 -10.87 16.36 6.11
CA GLN A 187 -11.03 15.42 7.22
C GLN A 187 -11.93 14.23 6.87
N TRP A 188 -12.72 14.31 5.81
CA TRP A 188 -13.57 13.22 5.31
C TRP A 188 -12.75 12.09 4.70
N ALA A 189 -13.18 10.85 4.83
CA ALA A 189 -12.59 9.66 4.20
C ALA A 189 -13.37 9.26 2.94
N LEU A 190 -14.69 9.39 3.02
CA LEU A 190 -15.62 9.33 1.89
C LEU A 190 -16.49 10.58 1.89
N ARG A 191 -16.99 10.96 0.72
CA ARG A 191 -17.95 12.05 0.60
C ARG A 191 -19.00 11.72 -0.44
N GLN A 192 -20.26 11.77 -0.03
CA GLN A 192 -21.38 11.58 -0.94
C GLN A 192 -21.55 12.81 -1.83
N VAL A 193 -21.79 12.59 -3.11
CA VAL A 193 -21.98 13.64 -4.12
C VAL A 193 -23.39 13.58 -4.71
N PRO A 194 -23.93 14.71 -5.20
CA PRO A 194 -25.26 14.74 -5.78
C PRO A 194 -25.43 13.74 -6.94
N PRO A 195 -26.63 13.19 -7.16
CA PRO A 195 -26.91 12.36 -8.33
C PRO A 195 -27.00 13.25 -9.57
N GLU A 196 -26.03 13.14 -10.49
CA GLU A 196 -26.07 13.82 -11.80
C GLU A 196 -26.19 12.84 -12.97
N GLN A 197 -26.00 11.55 -12.71
CA GLN A 197 -26.10 10.49 -13.71
C GLN A 197 -27.08 9.45 -13.20
N GLU A 198 -28.14 9.21 -13.97
CA GLU A 198 -29.12 8.16 -13.68
C GLU A 198 -28.86 6.98 -14.59
N PHE A 199 -28.49 5.84 -14.00
CA PHE A 199 -28.66 4.55 -14.67
C PHE A 199 -30.16 4.22 -14.68
N THR A 200 -30.81 4.45 -15.82
CA THR A 200 -32.27 4.34 -15.95
C THR A 200 -32.76 2.92 -16.19
N ALA A 201 -31.86 1.98 -16.51
CA ALA A 201 -32.22 0.57 -16.59
C ALA A 201 -32.31 -0.05 -15.19
N ASP A 202 -33.19 -1.03 -15.02
CA ASP A 202 -33.31 -1.84 -13.81
C ASP A 202 -33.80 -1.15 -12.51
N ASP A 203 -34.34 0.07 -12.57
CA ASP A 203 -34.91 0.81 -11.41
C ASP A 203 -33.97 0.88 -10.19
N VAL A 204 -32.65 0.89 -10.41
CA VAL A 204 -31.67 0.91 -9.33
C VAL A 204 -31.42 2.35 -8.91
N ARG A 205 -31.82 2.71 -7.68
CA ARG A 205 -31.42 3.98 -7.05
C ARG A 205 -30.11 3.81 -6.29
N TYR A 206 -29.16 4.72 -6.51
CA TYR A 206 -27.85 4.68 -5.89
C TYR A 206 -27.36 6.08 -5.53
N GLY A 207 -26.64 6.20 -4.42
CA GLY A 207 -25.85 7.37 -4.08
C GLY A 207 -24.41 7.18 -4.55
N ARG A 208 -23.78 8.25 -5.04
CA ARG A 208 -22.38 8.23 -5.48
C ARG A 208 -21.50 8.80 -4.38
N SER A 209 -20.33 8.21 -4.18
CA SER A 209 -19.33 8.72 -3.25
C SER A 209 -17.93 8.76 -3.84
N ILE A 210 -17.19 9.81 -3.48
CA ILE A 210 -15.75 9.95 -3.72
C ILE A 210 -15.01 9.38 -2.52
N LEU A 211 -13.95 8.61 -2.78
CA LEU A 211 -13.03 8.08 -1.78
C LEU A 211 -11.78 8.96 -1.74
N ARG A 212 -11.41 9.50 -0.57
CA ARG A 212 -10.12 10.17 -0.38
C ARG A 212 -9.05 9.21 0.11
N LEU A 213 -9.42 8.31 1.03
CA LEU A 213 -8.51 7.33 1.59
C LEU A 213 -8.48 6.06 0.73
N PRO A 214 -7.34 5.35 0.67
CA PRO A 214 -7.22 4.13 -0.09
C PRO A 214 -8.04 2.98 0.55
N PRO A 215 -8.39 1.93 -0.22
CA PRO A 215 -9.19 0.79 0.25
C PRO A 215 -8.78 0.17 1.59
N HIS A 216 -7.48 0.05 1.85
CA HIS A 216 -6.95 -0.56 3.07
C HIS A 216 -7.15 0.33 4.31
N GLU A 217 -7.02 1.65 4.18
CA GLU A 217 -7.30 2.59 5.27
C GLU A 217 -8.81 2.72 5.54
N LEU A 218 -9.63 2.51 4.51
CA LEU A 218 -11.08 2.47 4.65
C LEU A 218 -11.59 1.15 5.25
N GLY A 219 -10.76 0.12 5.36
CA GLY A 219 -11.17 -1.20 5.82
C GLY A 219 -12.17 -1.86 4.87
N LEU A 220 -12.05 -1.60 3.56
CA LEU A 220 -12.87 -2.28 2.54
C LEU A 220 -12.53 -3.76 2.55
N PHE A 221 -13.48 -4.63 2.23
CA PHE A 221 -13.21 -6.07 2.17
C PHE A 221 -13.87 -6.74 0.96
N THR A 222 -13.40 -7.94 0.64
CA THR A 222 -14.06 -8.88 -0.27
C THR A 222 -14.42 -10.15 0.49
N VAL A 223 -15.30 -10.98 -0.07
CA VAL A 223 -15.66 -12.29 0.46
C VAL A 223 -15.48 -13.34 -0.63
N ASP A 224 -14.72 -14.39 -0.35
CA ASP A 224 -14.45 -15.48 -1.29
C ASP A 224 -15.64 -16.46 -1.43
N ASP A 225 -15.51 -17.44 -2.33
CA ASP A 225 -16.55 -18.44 -2.60
C ASP A 225 -16.87 -19.33 -1.37
N HIS A 226 -15.96 -19.40 -0.39
CA HIS A 226 -16.16 -20.11 0.87
C HIS A 226 -16.81 -19.25 1.96
N GLY A 227 -17.07 -17.96 1.69
CA GLY A 227 -17.65 -17.04 2.66
C GLY A 227 -16.60 -16.44 3.61
N MET A 228 -15.31 -16.57 3.31
CA MET A 228 -14.23 -15.98 4.08
C MET A 228 -13.89 -14.59 3.55
N GLY A 229 -13.95 -13.60 4.43
CA GLY A 229 -13.62 -12.23 4.05
C GLY A 229 -12.14 -11.93 4.10
N HIS A 230 -11.72 -10.99 3.25
CA HIS A 230 -10.36 -10.46 3.24
C HIS A 230 -10.38 -8.94 3.12
N VAL A 231 -9.63 -8.24 3.97
CA VAL A 231 -9.52 -6.77 3.91
C VAL A 231 -8.66 -6.40 2.71
N MET A 232 -9.19 -5.53 1.87
CA MET A 232 -8.53 -4.98 0.70
C MET A 232 -7.21 -4.35 1.11
N GLY A 233 -6.11 -4.83 0.54
CA GLY A 233 -4.78 -4.34 0.89
C GLY A 233 -4.32 -4.71 2.30
N SER A 234 -4.91 -5.74 2.93
CA SER A 234 -4.23 -6.48 3.98
C SER A 234 -2.86 -6.89 3.44
N ARG A 235 -1.81 -6.78 4.27
CA ARG A 235 -0.42 -6.96 3.86
C ARG A 235 -0.16 -8.22 3.02
N ALA A 236 -0.93 -9.30 3.23
CA ALA A 236 -0.83 -10.53 2.46
C ALA A 236 -1.44 -10.42 1.05
N GLU A 237 -2.57 -9.73 0.87
CA GLU A 237 -3.25 -9.62 -0.44
C GLU A 237 -2.73 -8.47 -1.29
N SER A 238 -2.27 -7.35 -0.70
CA SER A 238 -1.54 -6.32 -1.46
C SER A 238 -0.28 -6.92 -2.08
N LEU A 239 0.46 -7.72 -1.29
CA LEU A 239 1.60 -8.49 -1.78
C LEU A 239 1.12 -9.52 -2.79
N MET A 240 0.09 -10.35 -2.53
CA MET A 240 -0.31 -11.39 -3.48
C MET A 240 -0.99 -10.91 -4.75
N GLN A 241 -1.75 -9.80 -4.78
CA GLN A 241 -2.37 -9.27 -5.99
C GLN A 241 -1.43 -8.37 -6.78
N THR A 242 -0.57 -7.59 -6.12
CA THR A 242 0.48 -6.83 -6.82
C THR A 242 1.56 -7.79 -7.33
N LEU A 243 1.90 -8.86 -6.59
CA LEU A 243 2.71 -9.96 -7.12
C LEU A 243 1.94 -10.76 -8.18
N ALA A 244 0.68 -11.15 -8.01
CA ALA A 244 -0.07 -11.92 -9.01
C ALA A 244 -0.38 -11.14 -10.31
N ALA A 245 -0.53 -9.82 -10.24
CA ALA A 245 -0.70 -8.97 -11.42
C ALA A 245 0.63 -8.51 -12.05
N LEU A 246 1.75 -8.59 -11.31
CA LEU A 246 3.11 -8.31 -11.78
C LEU A 246 3.98 -9.57 -11.91
N THR A 247 3.38 -10.76 -11.94
CA THR A 247 4.12 -12.02 -12.10
C THR A 247 4.07 -12.51 -13.55
N PRO A 248 5.18 -12.40 -14.27
CA PRO A 248 5.67 -13.48 -15.12
C PRO A 248 6.07 -14.72 -14.29
N PHE A 249 6.25 -14.58 -12.97
CA PHE A 249 6.67 -15.68 -12.09
C PHE A 249 5.46 -16.40 -11.50
N SER A 250 5.12 -17.53 -12.11
CA SER A 250 4.22 -18.53 -11.54
C SER A 250 4.36 -18.64 -10.02
N GLN A 251 3.21 -18.70 -9.33
CA GLN A 251 3.17 -19.13 -7.95
C GLN A 251 3.90 -20.47 -7.83
N ALA A 252 4.99 -20.47 -7.05
CA ALA A 252 5.76 -21.66 -6.78
C ALA A 252 4.94 -22.59 -5.88
N SER A 253 4.61 -23.76 -6.42
CA SER A 253 4.36 -24.95 -5.62
C SER A 253 5.71 -25.50 -5.17
N ALA A 254 5.94 -25.51 -3.86
CA ALA A 254 6.94 -26.28 -3.11
C ALA A 254 8.43 -26.17 -3.55
N THR A 255 9.17 -25.28 -2.87
CA THR A 255 10.65 -25.23 -2.69
C THR A 255 11.51 -24.46 -3.71
N THR A 256 11.29 -23.14 -3.84
CA THR A 256 12.28 -22.22 -4.43
C THR A 256 13.56 -22.15 -3.58
N ASN A 257 14.74 -22.38 -4.17
CA ASN A 257 16.02 -22.42 -3.43
C ASN A 257 17.12 -21.48 -3.98
N ARG A 258 16.91 -20.85 -5.15
CA ARG A 258 17.86 -19.90 -5.76
C ARG A 258 17.13 -18.69 -6.34
N VAL A 259 17.87 -17.61 -6.53
CA VAL A 259 17.38 -16.36 -7.12
C VAL A 259 18.25 -15.96 -8.31
N VAL A 260 17.66 -15.42 -9.37
CA VAL A 260 18.39 -14.85 -10.50
C VAL A 260 19.12 -13.57 -10.07
N ALA A 261 20.43 -13.54 -10.27
CA ALA A 261 21.33 -12.50 -9.77
C ALA A 261 21.56 -11.34 -10.75
N THR A 262 21.17 -11.48 -12.02
CA THR A 262 21.38 -10.48 -13.08
C THR A 262 20.21 -10.48 -14.06
N ASP A 263 19.88 -9.34 -14.67
CA ASP A 263 18.82 -9.30 -15.69
C ASP A 263 19.34 -9.81 -17.03
N GLY A 264 18.47 -10.46 -17.82
CA GLY A 264 18.84 -11.01 -19.12
C GLY A 264 19.51 -12.40 -19.08
N LEU A 265 19.44 -13.09 -17.93
CA LEU A 265 19.73 -14.52 -17.88
C LEU A 265 18.73 -15.27 -18.76
N ARG A 266 19.16 -16.28 -19.51
CA ARG A 266 18.28 -17.01 -20.45
C ARG A 266 18.06 -18.44 -19.99
N LEU A 267 16.79 -18.82 -19.85
CA LEU A 267 16.38 -20.21 -19.69
C LEU A 267 16.46 -20.89 -21.06
N ARG A 268 17.14 -22.04 -21.14
CA ARG A 268 17.32 -22.80 -22.38
C ARG A 268 16.86 -24.23 -22.23
N ASP A 269 16.52 -24.88 -23.35
CA ASP A 269 16.20 -26.31 -23.37
C ASP A 269 17.41 -27.19 -22.99
N LYS A 270 18.61 -26.76 -23.39
CA LYS A 270 19.90 -27.39 -23.08
C LYS A 270 21.04 -26.34 -23.13
N PRO A 271 22.24 -26.68 -22.64
CA PRO A 271 23.40 -25.79 -22.72
C PRO A 271 23.64 -25.36 -24.17
N ASP A 272 23.79 -24.06 -24.38
CA ASP A 272 23.94 -23.43 -25.71
C ASP A 272 22.79 -23.71 -26.71
N GLY A 273 21.66 -24.21 -26.21
CA GLY A 273 20.47 -24.55 -26.97
C GLY A 273 19.52 -23.38 -27.23
N VAL A 274 18.28 -23.71 -27.57
CA VAL A 274 17.22 -22.73 -27.86
C VAL A 274 16.85 -21.99 -26.58
N ILE A 275 16.69 -20.67 -26.69
CA ILE A 275 16.20 -19.84 -25.59
C ILE A 275 14.70 -20.12 -25.45
N ILE A 276 14.29 -20.60 -24.29
CA ILE A 276 12.88 -20.73 -23.90
C ILE A 276 12.34 -19.33 -23.59
N ARG A 277 13.02 -18.62 -22.67
CA ARG A 277 12.74 -17.20 -22.37
C ARG A 277 13.89 -16.51 -21.66
N ASP A 278 13.82 -15.19 -21.57
CA ASP A 278 14.63 -14.40 -20.66
C ASP A 278 14.05 -14.48 -19.23
N LEU A 279 14.93 -14.57 -18.26
CA LEU A 279 14.68 -14.50 -16.83
C LEU A 279 15.03 -13.10 -16.35
N THR A 280 14.23 -12.59 -15.42
CA THR A 280 14.43 -11.25 -14.86
C THR A 280 15.22 -11.34 -13.57
N ILE A 281 16.04 -10.34 -13.26
CA ILE A 281 16.70 -10.25 -11.95
C ILE A 281 15.69 -10.40 -10.81
N GLY A 282 16.04 -11.13 -9.76
CA GLY A 282 15.15 -11.40 -8.63
C GLY A 282 14.16 -12.55 -8.84
N GLU A 283 14.04 -13.12 -10.04
CA GLU A 283 13.24 -14.33 -10.30
C GLU A 283 13.63 -15.46 -9.33
N GLN A 284 12.65 -16.05 -8.65
CA GLN A 284 12.86 -17.25 -7.85
C GLN A 284 12.91 -18.47 -8.78
N VAL A 285 13.91 -19.32 -8.60
CA VAL A 285 14.06 -20.55 -9.38
C VAL A 285 14.25 -21.75 -8.46
N GLU A 286 13.71 -22.88 -8.89
CA GLU A 286 14.01 -24.18 -8.29
C GLU A 286 15.23 -24.75 -9.00
N ASP A 287 16.36 -24.80 -8.29
CA ASP A 287 17.61 -25.37 -8.78
C ASP A 287 17.66 -26.87 -8.49
N GLU A 288 17.52 -27.66 -9.56
CA GLU A 288 17.49 -29.12 -9.55
C GLU A 288 18.90 -29.74 -9.58
N GLY A 289 19.94 -28.91 -9.59
CA GLY A 289 21.33 -29.37 -9.58
C GLY A 289 22.08 -29.10 -10.89
N GLU A 290 23.28 -29.68 -10.96
CA GLU A 290 24.14 -29.54 -12.14
C GLU A 290 23.53 -30.20 -13.38
N SER A 291 23.69 -29.54 -14.52
CA SER A 291 23.36 -30.13 -15.82
C SER A 291 24.49 -31.06 -16.29
N THR A 292 24.35 -31.62 -17.50
CA THR A 292 25.41 -32.40 -18.14
C THR A 292 26.63 -31.59 -18.57
N HIS A 293 26.56 -30.25 -18.55
CA HIS A 293 27.66 -29.36 -18.93
C HIS A 293 28.14 -28.54 -17.72
N PRO A 294 29.47 -28.44 -17.49
CA PRO A 294 30.03 -27.67 -16.38
C PRO A 294 29.55 -26.22 -16.38
N GLY A 295 29.21 -25.71 -15.19
CA GLY A 295 28.73 -24.34 -15.00
C GLY A 295 27.25 -24.12 -15.34
N TRP A 296 26.58 -25.06 -16.00
CA TRP A 296 25.15 -25.02 -16.27
C TRP A 296 24.37 -25.81 -15.23
N ARG A 297 23.20 -25.29 -14.84
CA ARG A 297 22.32 -25.88 -13.83
C ARG A 297 20.94 -26.10 -14.41
N LYS A 298 20.31 -27.22 -14.03
CA LYS A 298 18.91 -27.50 -14.34
C LYS A 298 18.05 -26.69 -13.39
N VAL A 299 17.06 -26.00 -13.93
CA VAL A 299 16.15 -25.20 -13.13
C VAL A 299 14.73 -25.36 -13.61
N THR A 300 13.80 -25.23 -12.67
CA THR A 300 12.38 -25.08 -12.92
C THR A 300 11.92 -23.71 -12.45
N VAL A 301 11.12 -23.05 -13.26
CA VAL A 301 10.60 -21.70 -13.01
C VAL A 301 9.14 -21.66 -13.38
N GLY A 302 8.28 -21.81 -12.38
CA GLY A 302 6.86 -22.05 -12.60
C GLY A 302 6.61 -23.42 -13.21
N GLU A 303 5.96 -23.43 -14.38
CA GLU A 303 5.67 -24.67 -15.12
C GLU A 303 6.78 -25.01 -16.16
N GLU A 304 7.78 -24.14 -16.32
CA GLU A 304 8.84 -24.32 -17.31
C GLU A 304 10.10 -24.89 -16.69
N SER A 305 10.68 -25.91 -17.32
CA SER A 305 11.97 -26.49 -16.93
C SER A 305 12.99 -26.30 -18.05
N GLY A 306 14.26 -26.10 -17.67
CA GLY A 306 15.35 -25.95 -18.60
C GLY A 306 16.70 -25.88 -17.91
N VAL A 307 17.66 -25.21 -18.53
CA VAL A 307 18.97 -24.94 -17.97
C VAL A 307 19.34 -23.47 -18.04
N VAL A 308 20.11 -23.03 -17.07
CA VAL A 308 20.70 -21.68 -16.99
C VAL A 308 22.18 -21.78 -16.62
N PHE A 309 22.94 -20.73 -16.89
CA PHE A 309 24.34 -20.67 -16.47
C PHE A 309 24.42 -20.28 -14.99
N GLY A 310 24.85 -21.22 -14.14
CA GLY A 310 24.70 -21.17 -12.69
C GLY A 310 25.41 -20.01 -11.99
N LYS A 311 26.42 -19.39 -12.62
CA LYS A 311 27.09 -18.20 -12.05
C LYS A 311 26.15 -16.99 -11.88
N TYR A 312 25.02 -16.99 -12.58
CA TYR A 312 23.99 -15.95 -12.53
C TYR A 312 22.85 -16.30 -11.59
N LEU A 313 23.00 -17.37 -10.80
CA LEU A 313 22.12 -17.69 -9.68
C LEU A 313 22.84 -17.37 -8.37
N ARG A 314 22.08 -16.93 -7.38
CA ARG A 314 22.55 -16.71 -6.01
C ARG A 314 21.65 -17.42 -5.01
N ASP A 315 22.18 -17.68 -3.82
CA ASP A 315 21.33 -17.98 -2.67
C ASP A 315 20.42 -16.78 -2.36
N PRO A 316 19.18 -17.02 -1.90
CA PRO A 316 18.36 -15.94 -1.35
C PRO A 316 19.05 -15.34 -0.12
N TYR A 317 18.98 -14.02 0.02
CA TYR A 317 19.28 -13.31 1.27
C TYR A 317 18.15 -13.57 2.29
N GLY A 318 18.20 -12.89 3.43
CA GLY A 318 17.12 -12.99 4.41
C GLY A 318 15.76 -12.54 3.84
N THR A 319 14.69 -13.06 4.42
CA THR A 319 13.32 -12.86 3.92
C THR A 319 12.95 -11.38 3.75
N GLN A 320 13.34 -10.52 4.69
CA GLN A 320 13.03 -9.10 4.62
C GLN A 320 13.87 -8.41 3.55
N THR A 321 15.15 -8.77 3.45
CA THR A 321 16.05 -8.26 2.39
C THR A 321 15.53 -8.63 1.00
N GLU A 322 15.11 -9.88 0.79
CA GLU A 322 14.51 -10.29 -0.50
C GLU A 322 13.23 -9.52 -0.80
N ARG A 323 12.33 -9.34 0.18
CA ARG A 323 11.12 -8.52 -0.02
C ARG A 323 11.44 -7.10 -0.45
N PHE A 324 12.46 -6.49 0.16
CA PHE A 324 12.91 -5.14 -0.22
C PHE A 324 13.46 -5.08 -1.65
N ILE A 325 14.27 -6.06 -2.04
CA ILE A 325 14.79 -6.17 -3.42
C ILE A 325 13.65 -6.39 -4.41
N GLN A 326 12.71 -7.29 -4.12
CA GLN A 326 11.54 -7.56 -4.96
C GLN A 326 10.65 -6.33 -5.12
N ALA A 327 10.44 -5.56 -4.05
CA ALA A 327 9.68 -4.31 -4.13
C ALA A 327 10.34 -3.29 -5.08
N ALA A 328 11.68 -3.20 -5.08
CA ALA A 328 12.39 -2.33 -6.02
C ALA A 328 12.24 -2.80 -7.48
N ILE A 329 12.42 -4.10 -7.71
CA ILE A 329 12.32 -4.72 -9.05
C ILE A 329 10.90 -4.62 -9.59
N ALA A 330 9.88 -4.77 -8.73
CA ALA A 330 8.48 -4.62 -9.12
C ALA A 330 8.18 -3.23 -9.68
N GLU A 331 8.74 -2.17 -9.10
CA GLU A 331 8.58 -0.81 -9.63
C GLU A 331 9.34 -0.61 -10.95
N TRP A 332 10.52 -1.22 -11.11
CA TRP A 332 11.22 -1.20 -12.40
C TRP A 332 10.43 -1.90 -13.51
N LEU A 333 9.80 -3.04 -13.20
CA LEU A 333 8.88 -3.72 -14.11
C LEU A 333 7.63 -2.88 -14.40
N ARG A 334 7.07 -2.22 -13.38
CA ARG A 334 5.92 -1.32 -13.49
C ARG A 334 6.19 -0.11 -14.39
N PHE A 335 7.45 0.31 -14.50
CA PHE A 335 7.94 1.34 -15.42
C PHE A 335 8.48 0.78 -16.75
N ASP A 336 7.97 -0.38 -17.18
CA ASP A 336 8.35 -1.04 -18.45
C ASP A 336 9.87 -1.22 -18.59
N LYS A 337 10.52 -1.70 -17.52
CA LYS A 337 11.97 -1.88 -17.43
C LYS A 337 12.75 -0.60 -17.77
N GLY A 338 12.27 0.55 -17.31
CA GLY A 338 12.90 1.85 -17.51
C GLY A 338 12.59 2.53 -18.85
N LYS A 339 11.58 2.06 -19.58
CA LYS A 339 11.10 2.72 -20.80
C LYS A 339 9.96 3.68 -20.54
N GLY A 340 9.26 3.52 -19.42
CA GLY A 340 8.15 4.39 -19.04
C GLY A 340 8.61 5.77 -18.61
N ASN A 341 8.00 6.82 -19.17
CA ASN A 341 8.33 8.21 -18.82
C ASN A 341 7.37 8.76 -17.74
N GLU A 342 7.92 9.37 -16.69
CA GLU A 342 7.18 9.91 -15.55
C GLU A 342 6.06 10.90 -15.90
N ARG A 343 6.08 11.51 -17.09
CA ARG A 343 5.07 12.49 -17.53
C ARG A 343 3.90 11.86 -18.27
N GLU A 344 4.06 10.63 -18.72
CA GLU A 344 3.09 9.91 -19.53
C GLU A 344 2.18 9.05 -18.65
N ALA A 345 0.95 8.81 -19.12
CA ALA A 345 0.09 7.83 -18.48
C ALA A 345 0.59 6.41 -18.83
N PRO A 346 0.59 5.46 -17.88
CA PRO A 346 0.09 5.57 -16.50
C PRO A 346 1.14 6.07 -15.48
N TYR A 347 2.39 6.29 -15.87
CA TYR A 347 3.53 6.47 -14.97
C TYR A 347 3.43 7.67 -14.02
N TYR A 348 2.89 8.81 -14.46
CA TYR A 348 2.73 9.96 -13.54
C TYR A 348 1.78 9.63 -12.37
N HIS A 349 0.81 8.73 -12.56
CA HIS A 349 -0.06 8.25 -11.49
C HIS A 349 0.69 7.36 -10.51
N TYR A 350 1.66 6.58 -10.98
CA TYR A 350 2.50 5.75 -10.12
C TYR A 350 3.40 6.64 -9.25
N VAL A 351 3.99 7.68 -9.83
CA VAL A 351 4.74 8.71 -9.07
C VAL A 351 3.82 9.42 -8.05
N ARG A 352 2.55 9.67 -8.39
CA ARG A 352 1.55 10.24 -7.46
C ARG A 352 1.35 9.35 -6.24
N GLU A 353 1.29 8.03 -6.40
CA GLU A 353 1.17 7.08 -5.29
C GLU A 353 2.38 7.14 -4.36
N MET A 354 3.60 7.21 -4.94
CA MET A 354 4.85 7.31 -4.19
C MET A 354 4.87 8.56 -3.30
N TRP A 355 4.48 9.72 -3.85
CA TRP A 355 4.37 10.96 -3.09
C TRP A 355 3.27 10.93 -2.03
N ALA A 356 2.10 10.40 -2.37
CA ALA A 356 0.98 10.28 -1.45
C ALA A 356 1.35 9.45 -0.21
N ALA A 357 2.17 8.41 -0.38
CA ALA A 357 2.64 7.56 0.73
C ALA A 357 3.46 8.32 1.79
N ILE A 358 4.04 9.46 1.43
CA ILE A 358 4.77 10.34 2.37
C ILE A 358 4.04 11.66 2.64
N GLY A 359 2.76 11.76 2.28
CA GLY A 359 1.89 12.91 2.58
C GLY A 359 2.05 14.09 1.64
N GLU A 360 2.77 13.94 0.53
CA GLU A 360 3.03 15.01 -0.43
C GLU A 360 2.01 15.01 -1.57
N PRO A 361 1.69 16.17 -2.19
CA PRO A 361 0.65 16.28 -3.21
C PRO A 361 1.14 16.06 -4.66
N TRP A 362 2.43 15.85 -4.87
CA TRP A 362 3.07 15.84 -6.19
C TRP A 362 2.79 14.57 -7.01
N ASP A 363 3.01 14.67 -8.32
CA ASP A 363 2.99 13.59 -9.31
C ASP A 363 4.20 13.74 -10.28
N GLY A 364 4.33 12.83 -11.25
CA GLY A 364 5.46 12.85 -12.21
C GLY A 364 5.48 14.03 -13.18
N ARG A 365 4.53 14.97 -13.10
CA ARG A 365 4.48 16.19 -13.93
C ARG A 365 4.65 17.46 -13.11
N SER A 366 4.79 17.31 -11.79
CA SER A 366 4.81 18.42 -10.86
C SER A 366 6.07 19.26 -10.99
N ARG A 367 5.90 20.57 -10.83
CA ARG A 367 6.97 21.57 -10.84
C ARG A 367 6.87 22.43 -9.59
N PHE A 368 8.01 22.86 -9.08
CA PHE A 368 8.09 23.91 -8.08
C PHE A 368 7.68 25.26 -8.68
N ASP A 369 7.42 26.26 -7.83
CA ASP A 369 7.01 27.61 -8.26
C ASP A 369 8.05 28.30 -9.16
N ASN A 370 9.33 27.93 -9.01
CA ASN A 370 10.42 28.44 -9.84
C ASN A 370 10.50 27.75 -11.23
N GLY A 371 9.62 26.79 -11.51
CA GLY A 371 9.56 26.04 -12.76
C GLY A 371 10.39 24.76 -12.80
N ASP A 372 11.23 24.52 -11.78
CA ASP A 372 12.04 23.31 -11.69
C ASP A 372 11.15 22.09 -11.46
N GLU A 373 11.58 20.93 -11.96
CA GLU A 373 10.88 19.67 -11.75
C GLU A 373 11.02 19.21 -10.30
N VAL A 374 9.94 18.61 -9.77
CA VAL A 374 9.96 18.05 -8.41
C VAL A 374 10.56 16.65 -8.47
N PRO A 375 11.80 16.43 -8.00
CA PRO A 375 12.45 15.13 -8.13
C PRO A 375 11.82 14.12 -7.18
N TRP A 376 11.40 12.97 -7.71
CA TRP A 376 10.68 11.94 -6.93
C TRP A 376 11.55 10.75 -6.50
N SER A 377 12.86 10.79 -6.76
CA SER A 377 13.80 9.72 -6.37
C SER A 377 13.76 9.37 -4.87
N ALA A 378 13.54 10.33 -3.98
CA ALA A 378 13.43 10.06 -2.53
C ALA A 378 12.05 9.49 -2.14
N ALA A 379 10.99 9.92 -2.84
CA ALA A 379 9.66 9.34 -2.70
C ALA A 379 9.65 7.88 -3.17
N PHE A 380 10.38 7.55 -4.24
CA PHE A 380 10.61 6.19 -4.70
C PHE A 380 11.25 5.30 -3.63
N ILE A 381 12.37 5.73 -3.01
CA ILE A 381 12.99 4.95 -1.93
C ILE A 381 12.01 4.76 -0.77
N SER A 382 11.32 5.83 -0.35
CA SER A 382 10.31 5.76 0.71
C SER A 382 9.16 4.80 0.35
N TRP A 383 8.74 4.77 -0.91
CA TRP A 383 7.73 3.85 -1.40
C TRP A 383 8.21 2.40 -1.35
N VAL A 384 9.39 2.10 -1.93
CA VAL A 384 9.94 0.73 -1.94
C VAL A 384 10.15 0.20 -0.53
N VAL A 385 10.69 1.02 0.38
CA VAL A 385 10.86 0.66 1.80
C VAL A 385 9.52 0.35 2.45
N ARG A 386 8.47 1.12 2.14
CA ARG A 386 7.12 0.87 2.65
C ARG A 386 6.52 -0.43 2.12
N GLN A 387 6.72 -0.73 0.83
CA GLN A 387 6.23 -1.97 0.22
C GLN A 387 6.93 -3.22 0.78
N ALA A 388 8.14 -3.08 1.32
CA ALA A 388 8.91 -4.20 1.87
C ALA A 388 8.38 -4.76 3.21
N GLY A 389 7.51 -4.02 3.93
CA GLY A 389 6.74 -4.52 5.09
C GLY A 389 7.24 -4.08 6.48
N GLU A 390 6.76 -4.78 7.53
CA GLU A 390 6.79 -4.32 8.96
C GLU A 390 8.20 -4.16 9.49
N ALA A 391 9.13 -4.98 8.99
CA ALA A 391 10.52 -4.88 9.37
C ALA A 391 11.12 -3.50 9.03
N TYR A 392 10.47 -2.72 8.16
CA TYR A 392 10.89 -1.39 7.75
C TYR A 392 10.08 -0.24 8.37
N ASP A 393 9.10 -0.50 9.25
CA ASP A 393 8.19 0.53 9.78
C ASP A 393 8.91 1.67 10.53
N ASN A 394 10.08 1.36 11.12
CA ASN A 394 10.91 2.34 11.81
C ASN A 394 11.82 3.17 10.89
N PHE A 395 11.71 3.01 9.57
CA PHE A 395 12.41 3.86 8.60
C PHE A 395 11.95 5.32 8.68
N ARG A 396 12.85 6.26 8.40
CA ARG A 396 12.53 7.70 8.38
C ARG A 396 12.08 8.11 6.98
N PHE A 397 10.81 7.87 6.65
CA PHE A 397 10.22 8.32 5.38
C PHE A 397 10.36 9.83 5.18
N ALA A 398 10.76 10.26 3.98
CA ALA A 398 10.98 11.66 3.67
C ALA A 398 11.00 11.93 2.16
N ALA A 399 10.71 13.18 1.80
CA ALA A 399 10.82 13.73 0.45
C ALA A 399 12.28 13.99 0.00
N SER A 400 13.27 13.75 0.86
CA SER A 400 14.68 14.01 0.58
C SER A 400 15.60 12.88 1.07
N HIS A 401 16.56 12.51 0.21
CA HIS A 401 17.57 11.48 0.49
C HIS A 401 18.39 11.78 1.75
N SER A 402 18.77 13.04 1.95
CA SER A 402 19.60 13.47 3.08
C SER A 402 18.95 13.16 4.43
N VAL A 403 17.63 13.12 4.52
CA VAL A 403 16.89 12.94 5.77
C VAL A 403 17.03 11.51 6.30
N TYR A 404 16.74 10.49 5.49
CA TYR A 404 16.90 9.10 5.95
C TYR A 404 18.34 8.65 6.01
N VAL A 405 19.24 9.21 5.18
CA VAL A 405 20.67 8.92 5.31
C VAL A 405 21.23 9.47 6.61
N ASN A 406 20.93 10.73 6.95
CA ASN A 406 21.29 11.29 8.26
C ASN A 406 20.74 10.43 9.40
N ASN A 407 19.48 10.00 9.29
CA ASN A 407 18.86 9.15 10.30
C ASN A 407 19.56 7.79 10.45
N ALA A 408 19.90 7.12 9.36
CA ALA A 408 20.59 5.83 9.37
C ALA A 408 22.02 5.93 9.92
N ILE A 409 22.75 7.01 9.61
CA ILE A 409 24.08 7.28 10.17
C ILE A 409 23.97 7.48 11.69
N LYS A 410 23.05 8.35 12.14
CA LYS A 410 22.80 8.58 13.57
C LYS A 410 22.35 7.30 14.27
N ALA A 411 21.51 6.49 13.63
CA ALA A 411 21.05 5.22 14.19
C ALA A 411 22.21 4.29 14.51
N ARG A 412 23.22 4.20 13.63
CA ARG A 412 24.42 3.42 13.90
C ARG A 412 25.22 3.98 15.08
N TYR A 413 25.53 5.28 15.07
CA TYR A 413 26.34 5.89 16.14
C TYR A 413 25.67 5.89 17.51
N THR A 414 24.34 5.90 17.54
CA THR A 414 23.54 5.82 18.78
C THR A 414 23.10 4.40 19.13
N GLY A 415 23.53 3.38 18.36
CA GLY A 415 23.20 1.98 18.63
C GLY A 415 21.71 1.65 18.52
N ARG A 416 20.94 2.39 17.73
CA ARG A 416 19.50 2.18 17.52
C ARG A 416 19.26 0.93 16.70
N THR A 417 19.10 -0.20 17.38
CA THR A 417 18.90 -1.50 16.75
C THR A 417 17.51 -1.66 16.15
N ASP A 418 16.53 -0.83 16.51
CA ASP A 418 15.15 -0.83 15.95
C ASP A 418 15.06 -0.29 14.51
N LYS A 419 16.13 0.32 14.00
CA LYS A 419 16.17 0.93 12.68
C LYS A 419 16.57 -0.10 11.60
N PRO A 420 15.83 -0.16 10.47
CA PRO A 420 16.09 -1.15 9.41
C PRO A 420 17.39 -0.89 8.65
N PHE A 421 17.92 0.34 8.69
CA PHE A 421 19.17 0.70 8.01
C PHE A 421 20.12 1.41 8.96
N TRP A 422 21.40 1.08 8.83
CA TRP A 422 22.53 1.78 9.47
C TRP A 422 23.47 2.35 8.41
N GLY A 423 23.95 3.57 8.62
CA GLY A 423 24.84 4.26 7.67
C GLY A 423 26.32 4.00 7.93
N TYR A 424 27.07 3.75 6.86
CA TYR A 424 28.51 3.44 6.87
C TYR A 424 29.25 4.20 5.77
N ARG A 425 30.55 4.43 5.99
CA ARG A 425 31.49 4.87 4.96
C ARG A 425 31.77 3.71 4.01
N ILE A 426 32.12 4.03 2.77
CA ILE A 426 32.40 3.05 1.71
C ILE A 426 33.57 2.10 2.01
N ASN A 427 34.48 2.50 2.90
CA ASN A 427 35.65 1.70 3.30
C ASN A 427 35.43 0.92 4.62
N GLU A 428 34.24 1.00 5.22
CA GLU A 428 33.91 0.25 6.44
C GLU A 428 33.16 -1.06 6.13
N VAL A 429 32.41 -1.11 5.04
CA VAL A 429 31.53 -2.23 4.69
C VAL A 429 31.51 -2.48 3.19
N LYS A 430 31.31 -3.75 2.82
CA LYS A 430 31.06 -4.15 1.43
C LYS A 430 29.58 -3.96 1.10
N PRO A 431 29.24 -3.45 -0.10
CA PRO A 431 27.86 -3.40 -0.55
C PRO A 431 27.31 -4.82 -0.74
N ALA A 432 26.01 -4.98 -0.51
CA ALA A 432 25.26 -6.20 -0.75
C ALA A 432 23.89 -5.85 -1.32
N PRO A 433 23.26 -6.75 -2.11
CA PRO A 433 21.87 -6.61 -2.51
C PRO A 433 20.96 -6.28 -1.30
N GLY A 434 20.08 -5.32 -1.51
CA GLY A 434 19.19 -4.77 -0.51
C GLY A 434 19.76 -3.62 0.32
N ASP A 435 21.02 -3.23 0.15
CA ASP A 435 21.55 -1.97 0.69
C ASP A 435 21.07 -0.75 -0.13
N ILE A 436 21.21 0.45 0.44
CA ILE A 436 21.00 1.72 -0.27
C ILE A 436 22.34 2.46 -0.39
N ILE A 437 22.70 2.95 -1.57
CA ILE A 437 23.91 3.74 -1.81
C ILE A 437 23.52 5.19 -2.07
N GLN A 438 24.07 6.13 -1.29
CA GLN A 438 23.88 7.56 -1.51
C GLN A 438 25.08 8.15 -2.27
N LYS A 439 24.82 8.92 -3.33
CA LYS A 439 25.81 9.69 -4.09
C LYS A 439 25.52 11.18 -4.07
N ASN A 440 26.57 11.95 -4.28
CA ASN A 440 26.46 13.35 -4.67
C ASN A 440 25.89 13.47 -6.08
N TRP A 441 25.18 14.56 -6.33
CA TRP A 441 24.99 15.04 -7.70
C TRP A 441 26.34 15.51 -8.29
N PRO A 442 26.50 15.55 -9.62
CA PRO A 442 27.80 15.80 -10.27
C PRO A 442 28.55 17.04 -9.75
N GLU A 443 27.83 18.14 -9.51
CA GLU A 443 28.39 19.43 -9.08
C GLU A 443 28.55 19.56 -7.55
N HIS A 444 28.22 18.52 -6.78
CA HIS A 444 28.20 18.54 -5.32
C HIS A 444 29.30 17.65 -4.71
N HIS A 445 29.79 18.05 -3.54
CA HIS A 445 30.89 17.37 -2.84
C HIS A 445 30.63 17.27 -1.32
N TYR A 446 29.55 16.62 -0.94
CA TYR A 446 29.26 16.27 0.45
C TYR A 446 30.03 15.00 0.86
N SER A 447 30.55 15.01 2.08
CA SER A 447 31.22 13.86 2.69
C SER A 447 30.29 13.11 3.63
N PHE A 448 30.65 11.88 4.00
CA PHE A 448 29.95 11.13 5.06
C PHE A 448 29.82 11.95 6.36
N SER A 449 30.88 12.65 6.78
CA SER A 449 30.87 13.48 7.99
C SER A 449 29.92 14.68 7.85
N TYR A 450 29.73 15.20 6.63
CA TYR A 450 28.73 16.22 6.37
C TYR A 450 27.32 15.64 6.52
N ALA A 451 27.06 14.49 5.88
CA ALA A 451 25.80 13.76 5.94
C ALA A 451 25.41 13.33 7.36
N GLU A 452 26.38 13.06 8.23
CA GLU A 452 26.16 12.77 9.66
C GLU A 452 25.52 13.94 10.42
N ASN A 453 25.87 15.18 10.05
CA ASN A 453 25.50 16.38 10.80
C ASN A 453 24.41 17.22 10.13
N HIS A 454 24.09 16.94 8.87
CA HIS A 454 23.09 17.68 8.09
C HIS A 454 22.05 16.71 7.54
N SER A 455 20.81 17.17 7.45
CA SER A 455 19.69 16.44 6.84
C SER A 455 19.08 17.19 5.67
N ASP A 456 19.69 18.28 5.23
CA ASP A 456 19.20 19.16 4.17
C ASP A 456 20.35 19.45 3.20
N TYR A 457 20.44 18.64 2.14
CA TYR A 457 21.38 18.82 1.04
C TYR A 457 20.99 17.95 -0.15
N ASN A 458 21.33 18.42 -1.35
CA ASN A 458 21.02 17.70 -2.59
C ASN A 458 21.91 16.47 -2.75
N SER A 459 21.25 15.32 -2.92
CA SER A 459 21.90 14.02 -3.13
C SER A 459 20.92 13.07 -3.80
N HIS A 460 21.41 11.93 -4.26
CA HIS A 460 20.60 10.87 -4.82
C HIS A 460 20.96 9.55 -4.13
N ALA A 461 20.00 8.63 -4.03
CA ALA A 461 20.28 7.30 -3.53
C ALA A 461 19.47 6.25 -4.28
N ASP A 462 20.10 5.10 -4.46
CA ASP A 462 19.60 3.97 -5.23
C ASP A 462 19.75 2.67 -4.44
N ILE A 463 19.00 1.64 -4.82
CA ILE A 463 18.95 0.34 -4.12
C ILE A 463 19.89 -0.64 -4.81
N VAL A 464 20.77 -1.29 -4.07
CA VAL A 464 21.63 -2.34 -4.60
C VAL A 464 20.79 -3.58 -4.94
N VAL A 465 20.86 -4.04 -6.18
CA VAL A 465 20.13 -5.23 -6.65
C VAL A 465 21.05 -6.32 -7.19
N GLU A 466 22.26 -5.95 -7.64
CA GLU A 466 23.28 -6.89 -8.12
C GLU A 466 24.66 -6.50 -7.60
N VAL A 467 25.44 -7.50 -7.21
CA VAL A 467 26.86 -7.36 -6.86
C VAL A 467 27.63 -8.44 -7.61
N THR A 468 28.61 -8.01 -8.40
CA THR A 468 29.58 -8.87 -9.08
C THR A 468 30.95 -8.69 -8.43
N PRO A 469 32.00 -9.44 -8.85
CA PRO A 469 33.34 -9.23 -8.32
C PRO A 469 33.89 -7.81 -8.55
N ASP A 470 33.51 -7.16 -9.65
CA ASP A 470 34.13 -5.91 -10.10
C ASP A 470 33.21 -4.69 -9.96
N VAL A 471 31.90 -4.89 -9.91
CA VAL A 471 30.91 -3.81 -9.84
C VAL A 471 29.72 -4.15 -8.96
N VAL A 472 29.15 -3.13 -8.32
CA VAL A 472 27.81 -3.13 -7.74
C VAL A 472 26.86 -2.36 -8.65
N ARG A 473 25.68 -2.91 -8.92
CA ARG A 473 24.62 -2.24 -9.70
C ARG A 473 23.43 -1.89 -8.84
N VAL A 474 22.87 -0.71 -9.10
CA VAL A 474 21.77 -0.14 -8.34
C VAL A 474 20.54 0.13 -9.20
N LEU A 475 19.37 0.13 -8.57
CA LEU A 475 18.07 0.40 -9.16
C LEU A 475 17.49 1.64 -8.48
N GLY A 476 17.06 2.61 -9.30
CA GLY A 476 16.71 3.95 -8.86
C GLY A 476 15.48 4.51 -9.53
N GLY A 477 14.71 5.31 -8.80
CA GLY A 477 13.59 6.10 -9.33
C GLY A 477 14.05 7.50 -9.75
N ASN A 478 13.35 8.09 -10.72
CA ASN A 478 13.65 9.39 -11.31
C ASN A 478 15.09 9.47 -11.87
N VAL A 479 15.56 8.36 -12.44
CA VAL A 479 16.84 8.30 -13.16
C VAL A 479 16.53 8.31 -14.65
N GLY A 480 16.70 9.47 -15.30
CA GLY A 480 16.26 9.66 -16.68
C GLY A 480 14.74 9.62 -16.82
N ASP A 481 14.02 10.26 -15.89
CA ASP A 481 12.56 10.39 -15.89
C ASP A 481 11.80 9.05 -15.76
N THR A 482 12.43 8.02 -15.19
CA THR A 482 11.89 6.67 -15.05
C THR A 482 12.41 5.95 -13.79
N VAL A 483 11.96 4.71 -13.55
CA VAL A 483 12.67 3.76 -12.69
C VAL A 483 13.67 3.02 -13.57
N ALA A 484 14.97 3.20 -13.36
CA ALA A 484 16.01 2.63 -14.20
C ALA A 484 16.81 1.52 -13.48
N PHE A 485 17.34 0.58 -14.27
CA PHE A 485 18.35 -0.39 -13.89
C PHE A 485 19.25 -0.66 -15.11
N GLY A 486 20.56 -0.84 -14.90
CA GLY A 486 21.49 -1.30 -15.94
C GLY A 486 21.98 -0.23 -16.94
N ILE A 487 22.05 1.03 -16.53
CA ILE A 487 22.70 2.12 -17.28
C ILE A 487 23.96 2.61 -16.53
N ASP A 488 24.92 3.23 -17.24
CA ASP A 488 26.26 3.59 -16.70
C ASP A 488 26.22 4.34 -15.35
N VAL A 489 25.23 5.21 -15.14
CA VAL A 489 25.10 6.00 -13.88
C VAL A 489 24.61 5.19 -12.68
N GLN A 490 24.38 3.89 -12.86
CA GLN A 490 23.86 2.94 -11.87
C GLN A 490 24.85 1.79 -11.59
N GLU A 491 26.11 1.95 -11.97
CA GLU A 491 27.18 1.00 -11.63
C GLU A 491 28.27 1.71 -10.82
N TYR A 492 28.80 1.02 -9.80
CA TYR A 492 29.97 1.47 -9.05
C TYR A 492 31.03 0.38 -9.00
N GLU A 493 32.26 0.76 -9.31
CA GLU A 493 33.41 -0.13 -9.30
C GLU A 493 33.77 -0.56 -7.87
N LEU A 494 34.11 -1.84 -7.74
CA LEU A 494 34.63 -2.44 -6.53
C LEU A 494 36.14 -2.64 -6.66
N ASP A 495 36.86 -2.51 -5.54
CA ASP A 495 38.24 -2.97 -5.46
C ASP A 495 38.32 -4.50 -5.32
N LYS A 496 39.53 -5.04 -5.39
CA LYS A 496 39.81 -6.48 -5.24
C LYS A 496 39.32 -7.08 -3.92
N ASP A 497 39.10 -6.25 -2.91
CA ASP A 497 38.66 -6.67 -1.58
C ASP A 497 37.13 -6.55 -1.44
N GLY A 498 36.43 -6.06 -2.49
CA GLY A 498 34.98 -5.94 -2.60
C GLY A 498 34.39 -4.67 -2.01
N PHE A 499 35.21 -3.64 -1.75
CA PHE A 499 34.74 -2.33 -1.30
C PHE A 499 34.54 -1.41 -2.50
N ILE A 500 33.60 -0.45 -2.40
CA ILE A 500 33.43 0.56 -3.45
C ILE A 500 34.69 1.41 -3.54
N LYS A 501 35.27 1.53 -4.75
CA LYS A 501 36.46 2.37 -4.97
C LYS A 501 36.15 3.84 -4.63
N PRO A 502 37.12 4.58 -4.08
CA PRO A 502 36.96 6.02 -3.86
C PRO A 502 36.76 6.78 -5.18
N ASN A 503 36.38 8.06 -5.10
CA ASN A 503 36.19 8.97 -6.24
C ASN A 503 35.02 8.65 -7.17
N GLN A 504 34.03 7.88 -6.69
CA GLN A 504 32.78 7.60 -7.41
C GLN A 504 31.60 8.43 -6.86
N HIS A 505 31.88 9.59 -6.25
CA HIS A 505 30.91 10.52 -5.66
C HIS A 505 30.03 9.96 -4.54
N ILE A 506 30.31 8.75 -4.02
CA ILE A 506 29.54 8.12 -2.95
C ILE A 506 29.77 8.80 -1.60
N ILE A 507 28.65 9.07 -0.91
CA ILE A 507 28.61 9.67 0.42
C ILE A 507 28.56 8.58 1.49
N ALA A 508 27.62 7.63 1.36
CA ALA A 508 27.34 6.62 2.38
C ALA A 508 26.74 5.34 1.78
N ILE A 509 26.94 4.22 2.48
CA ILE A 509 26.23 2.95 2.29
C ILE A 509 25.30 2.73 3.48
N LEU A 510 24.01 2.57 3.23
CA LEU A 510 23.00 2.24 4.22
C LEU A 510 22.83 0.72 4.21
N LYS A 511 23.43 0.05 5.18
CA LYS A 511 23.35 -1.41 5.33
C LYS A 511 21.97 -1.82 5.80
N ASN A 512 21.34 -2.72 5.06
CA ASN A 512 20.05 -3.31 5.42
C ASN A 512 20.25 -4.30 6.57
N ARG A 513 19.44 -4.13 7.62
CA ARG A 513 19.50 -4.92 8.85
C ARG A 513 18.13 -5.46 9.23
N ALA A 514 17.13 -5.37 8.35
CA ALA A 514 15.75 -5.74 8.63
C ALA A 514 15.60 -7.20 9.09
N ASP A 515 16.38 -8.13 8.51
CA ASP A 515 16.38 -9.54 8.95
C ASP A 515 16.93 -9.75 10.37
N ALA A 516 17.79 -8.83 10.85
CA ALA A 516 18.31 -8.89 12.22
C ALA A 516 17.32 -8.34 13.27
N LEU A 517 16.28 -7.62 12.85
CA LEU A 517 15.26 -7.05 13.76
C LEU A 517 14.35 -8.14 14.35
N ASN A 518 13.98 -9.13 13.54
CA ASN A 518 13.06 -10.19 13.96
C ASN A 518 13.69 -11.22 14.92
N LEU A 519 15.02 -11.28 15.01
CA LEU A 519 15.69 -12.09 16.03
C LEU A 519 15.44 -11.53 17.45
N THR A 520 15.13 -10.24 17.60
CA THR A 520 14.83 -9.66 18.92
C THR A 520 13.37 -9.79 19.34
N SER A 521 12.41 -9.89 18.41
CA SER A 521 10.99 -10.08 18.74
C SER A 521 10.67 -11.52 19.17
N ASP A 522 11.36 -12.52 18.59
CA ASP A 522 11.18 -13.92 18.98
C ASP A 522 11.81 -14.25 20.34
N ILE A 523 12.94 -13.61 20.70
CA ILE A 523 13.59 -13.81 22.01
C ILE A 523 12.74 -13.21 23.15
N VAL A 524 12.06 -12.07 22.93
CA VAL A 524 11.16 -11.47 23.93
C VAL A 524 9.93 -12.37 24.17
N LYS A 525 9.35 -12.95 23.11
CA LYS A 525 8.21 -13.89 23.23
C LYS A 525 8.56 -15.19 23.98
N VAL A 526 9.79 -15.69 23.85
CA VAL A 526 10.22 -16.90 24.57
C VAL A 526 10.47 -16.62 26.06
N SER A 527 10.90 -15.40 26.41
CA SER A 527 11.15 -15.02 27.81
C SER A 527 9.88 -14.79 28.64
N GLU A 528 8.77 -14.40 28.02
CA GLU A 528 7.48 -14.24 28.71
C GLU A 528 6.77 -15.58 29.00
N HIS A 529 7.16 -16.67 28.33
CA HIS A 529 6.59 -18.01 28.56
C HIS A 529 7.36 -18.87 29.58
N THR A 530 8.45 -18.35 30.16
CA THR A 530 9.27 -19.09 31.16
C THR A 530 9.11 -18.60 32.60
N HIS A 531 8.14 -17.72 32.89
CA HIS A 531 7.86 -17.24 34.25
C HIS A 531 6.43 -17.54 34.73
N PHE A 532 5.91 -18.74 34.48
CA PHE A 532 4.87 -19.34 35.31
C PHE A 532 4.93 -20.88 35.20
N LYS A 533 5.66 -21.51 36.12
CA LYS A 533 5.41 -22.88 36.60
C LYS A 533 5.89 -23.01 38.03
#